data_AF-A0A0S4L2M6-F1
#
_entry.id   AF-A0A0S4L2M6-F1
#
_cell.length_a   1.000
_cell.length_b   1.000
_cell.length_c   1.000
_cell.angle_alpha   90.00
_cell.angle_beta   90.00
_cell.angle_gamma   90.00
#
_symmetry.space_group_name_H-M   'P 1'
#
loop_
_entity.id
_entity.type
_entity.pdbx_description
1 polymer ?
#
loop_
_entity_poly.entity_id
_entity_poly.type
_entity_poly.pdbx_seq_one_letter_code
_entity_poly.pdbx_strand_id
1 'polypeptide(L)'
;MTFQLRTAHGVLLGIVVGGLLLPGCVAQQSDLKKAEKDLQQQLSQTRARQSQEISTLREFELPQLRGELDKALHQARELQGKQEDFKHRSAQLEQQTKKLEQLAAKLEADSSTRYLWMQKSFETQDVKVSARLDELSKAMETLKKEVIDVVQRTNEGLAKRVDVKMEGHQKELAEHQNKIEQISLKFTQFNQALTGFREALTGLNDRVGEHEQVTKHLTSKIDVDSKATATHAEDVNRSVVSITRALEAVGKKVTARLDEQDGRIDGLAKALEQVSNKPASPQPAHKPAHHSAPGVNEPTVEGGETAKLSAGPETTGGSTTISPPQEAPKFEPVQASADPPDRGRYERVLGLFRDGDLEGARQGFAGFLDEYPNSTLAPNARFWLGESYFGKKEFQRAIDAYDKVEIDYPGSEKVPAAILKKGYAYLALKDKRRASSAFKQVVTLYPKTVEAGKASDKLAQLKEVR
;
A
#
# COMPACT_ATOMS: atom_id res chain seq x y z
N MET A 1 75.03 2.22 81.39
CA MET A 1 76.31 2.96 81.43
C MET A 1 75.98 4.44 81.51
N THR A 2 76.61 5.29 82.32
CA THR A 2 77.52 5.07 83.48
C THR A 2 77.56 6.40 84.23
N PHE A 3 77.17 6.43 85.50
CA PHE A 3 77.47 7.56 86.39
C PHE A 3 77.89 7.00 87.74
N GLN A 4 79.11 7.33 88.16
CA GLN A 4 79.73 6.78 89.36
C GLN A 4 79.22 7.46 90.63
N LEU A 5 79.08 6.69 91.71
CA LEU A 5 78.62 7.18 92.99
C LEU A 5 79.78 7.85 93.75
N ARG A 6 79.54 9.03 94.34
CA ARG A 6 80.50 9.71 95.21
C ARG A 6 80.72 8.90 96.49
N THR A 7 81.96 8.52 96.77
CA THR A 7 82.40 8.09 98.11
C THR A 7 83.24 9.19 98.76
N ALA A 8 82.74 9.74 99.86
CA ALA A 8 83.51 10.60 100.77
C ALA A 8 83.29 10.05 102.19
N HIS A 9 84.36 9.64 102.86
CA HIS A 9 84.29 9.03 104.20
C HIS A 9 84.68 10.02 105.30
N GLY A 10 84.18 9.75 106.50
CA GLY A 10 84.13 10.68 107.63
C GLY A 10 85.46 11.31 108.04
N VAL A 11 85.38 12.59 108.39
CA VAL A 11 86.40 13.29 109.18
C VAL A 11 86.37 12.73 110.61
N LEU A 12 87.54 12.33 111.11
CA LEU A 12 87.71 11.68 112.41
C LEU A 12 88.29 12.69 113.41
N LEU A 13 87.48 13.13 114.38
CA LEU A 13 87.84 14.18 115.34
C LEU A 13 87.74 13.69 116.80
N GLY A 14 88.75 12.94 117.25
CA GLY A 14 88.87 12.51 118.64
C GLY A 14 89.65 13.52 119.49
N ILE A 15 88.95 14.40 120.22
CA ILE A 15 89.59 15.33 121.17
C ILE A 15 89.79 14.61 122.51
N VAL A 16 91.05 14.31 122.84
CA VAL A 16 91.44 13.74 124.14
C VAL A 16 91.57 14.87 125.17
N VAL A 17 90.89 14.72 126.30
CA VAL A 17 90.93 15.69 127.41
C VAL A 17 92.19 15.47 128.24
N GLY A 18 93.12 16.43 128.20
CA GLY A 18 94.21 16.57 129.18
C GLY A 18 93.93 17.76 130.10
N GLY A 19 94.05 17.57 131.41
CA GLY A 19 93.77 18.61 132.41
C GLY A 19 94.95 18.89 133.34
N LEU A 20 94.98 20.12 133.89
CA LEU A 20 95.72 20.54 135.09
C LEU A 20 95.03 21.83 135.58
N LEU A 21 94.28 21.78 136.69
CA LEU A 21 94.71 22.19 138.03
C LEU A 21 95.11 23.67 138.17
N LEU A 22 94.21 24.48 138.74
CA LEU A 22 94.50 25.67 139.54
C LEU A 22 93.63 25.62 140.81
N PRO A 23 94.18 25.82 142.03
CA PRO A 23 93.41 25.85 143.27
C PRO A 23 92.86 27.27 143.55
N GLY A 24 91.53 27.42 143.65
CA GLY A 24 90.86 28.69 143.89
C GLY A 24 89.65 28.57 144.82
N CYS A 25 89.64 29.37 145.89
CA CYS A 25 88.75 29.27 147.04
C CYS A 25 87.24 29.24 146.76
N VAL A 26 86.57 28.24 147.35
CA VAL A 26 85.29 28.34 148.11
C VAL A 26 84.27 29.40 147.64
N ALA A 27 83.78 29.25 146.41
CA ALA A 27 82.53 29.87 145.94
C ALA A 27 81.75 28.96 144.96
N GLN A 28 82.46 28.10 144.24
CA GLN A 28 81.99 27.53 142.97
C GLN A 28 81.24 26.18 143.09
N GLN A 29 81.19 25.56 144.27
CA GLN A 29 80.68 24.17 144.41
C GLN A 29 79.14 24.05 144.36
N SER A 30 78.41 25.11 144.74
CA SER A 30 76.97 25.23 144.52
C SER A 30 76.64 25.37 143.04
N ASP A 31 77.38 26.24 142.34
CA ASP A 31 77.16 26.53 140.93
C ASP A 31 77.56 25.36 140.04
N LEU A 32 78.60 24.60 140.41
CA LEU A 32 78.97 23.38 139.70
C LEU A 32 77.86 22.32 139.79
N LYS A 33 77.26 22.12 140.98
CA LYS A 33 76.13 21.18 141.16
C LYS A 33 74.85 21.69 140.49
N LYS A 34 74.63 23.00 140.45
CA LYS A 34 73.50 23.60 139.72
C LYS A 34 73.68 23.40 138.21
N ALA A 35 74.86 23.72 137.68
CA ALA A 35 75.21 23.50 136.28
C ALA A 35 75.15 22.00 135.90
N GLU A 36 75.61 21.10 136.76
CA GLU A 36 75.46 19.65 136.55
C GLU A 36 73.98 19.24 136.45
N LYS A 37 73.13 19.74 137.36
CA LYS A 37 71.69 19.43 137.35
C LYS A 37 70.97 20.06 136.15
N ASP A 38 71.28 21.30 135.80
CA ASP A 38 70.73 22.00 134.65
C ASP A 38 71.18 21.31 133.34
N LEU A 39 72.43 20.83 133.26
CA LEU A 39 72.93 20.03 132.14
C LEU A 39 72.27 18.65 132.07
N GLN A 40 72.10 17.95 133.19
CA GLN A 40 71.34 16.69 133.24
C GLN A 40 69.87 16.89 132.82
N GLN A 41 69.27 18.03 133.18
CA GLN A 41 67.91 18.39 132.77
C GLN A 41 67.82 18.75 131.28
N GLN A 42 68.77 19.52 130.73
CA GLN A 42 68.86 19.77 129.29
C GLN A 42 69.12 18.48 128.50
N LEU A 43 69.96 17.58 129.00
CA LEU A 43 70.28 16.31 128.35
C LEU A 43 69.10 15.33 128.41
N SER A 44 68.32 15.32 129.50
CA SER A 44 67.09 14.53 129.58
C SER A 44 65.98 15.10 128.68
N GLN A 45 65.81 16.43 128.63
CA GLN A 45 64.90 17.10 127.69
C GLN A 45 65.31 16.86 126.22
N THR A 46 66.60 16.91 125.91
CA THR A 46 67.13 16.63 124.56
C THR A 46 66.91 15.17 124.19
N ARG A 47 67.19 14.23 125.10
CA ARG A 47 66.91 12.79 124.89
C ARG A 47 65.41 12.52 124.73
N ALA A 48 64.55 13.16 125.51
CA ALA A 48 63.09 13.02 125.39
C ALA A 48 62.61 13.54 124.04
N ARG A 49 63.06 14.74 123.64
CA ARG A 49 62.77 15.34 122.33
C ARG A 49 63.25 14.47 121.17
N GLN A 50 64.49 14.01 121.20
CA GLN A 50 65.02 13.07 120.20
C GLN A 50 64.24 11.76 120.18
N SER A 51 63.83 11.22 121.34
CA SER A 51 63.00 10.02 121.39
C SER A 51 61.60 10.24 120.79
N GLN A 52 61.03 11.45 120.93
CA GLN A 52 59.75 11.82 120.35
C GLN A 52 59.85 12.05 118.83
N GLU A 53 60.90 12.73 118.36
CA GLU A 53 61.21 12.91 116.94
C GLU A 53 61.48 11.55 116.26
N ILE A 54 62.18 10.63 116.96
CA ILE A 54 62.37 9.24 116.50
C ILE A 54 61.04 8.46 116.49
N SER A 55 60.12 8.66 117.45
CA SER A 55 58.82 7.98 117.41
C SER A 55 57.93 8.50 116.29
N THR A 56 57.87 9.82 116.03
CA THR A 56 57.09 10.36 114.90
C THR A 56 57.64 9.90 113.54
N LEU A 57 58.98 9.89 113.39
CA LEU A 57 59.63 9.32 112.20
C LEU A 57 59.29 7.83 112.01
N ARG A 58 59.28 7.05 113.09
CA ARG A 58 59.07 5.59 113.06
C ARG A 58 57.60 5.19 112.88
N GLU A 59 56.68 5.89 113.51
CA GLU A 59 55.26 5.51 113.57
C GLU A 59 54.41 6.19 112.50
N PHE A 60 54.84 7.34 111.97
CA PHE A 60 54.07 8.11 110.98
C PHE A 60 54.81 8.28 109.65
N GLU A 61 55.99 8.92 109.65
CA GLU A 61 56.64 9.31 108.38
C GLU A 61 57.18 8.11 107.58
N LEU A 62 57.89 7.16 108.22
CA LEU A 62 58.38 5.96 107.53
C LEU A 62 57.24 5.07 106.98
N PRO A 63 56.15 4.81 107.72
CA PRO A 63 54.96 4.15 107.16
C PRO A 63 54.30 4.93 106.03
N GLN A 64 54.18 6.27 106.11
CA GLN A 64 53.62 7.08 105.04
C GLN A 64 54.47 7.02 103.76
N LEU A 65 55.78 7.29 103.87
CA LEU A 65 56.71 7.25 102.75
C LEU A 65 56.78 5.86 102.11
N ARG A 66 56.67 4.79 102.91
CA ARG A 66 56.53 3.42 102.40
C ARG A 66 55.22 3.25 101.62
N GLY A 67 54.09 3.71 102.15
CA GLY A 67 52.80 3.65 101.46
C GLY A 67 52.74 4.47 100.17
N GLU A 68 53.47 5.58 100.10
CA GLU A 68 53.64 6.38 98.87
C GLU A 68 54.57 5.70 97.87
N LEU A 69 55.67 5.09 98.31
CA LEU A 69 56.55 4.28 97.49
C LEU A 69 55.83 3.05 96.91
N ASP A 70 55.05 2.33 97.72
CA ASP A 70 54.25 1.18 97.27
C ASP A 70 53.21 1.62 96.22
N LYS A 71 52.52 2.76 96.41
CA LYS A 71 51.64 3.35 95.39
C LYS A 71 52.39 3.68 94.09
N ALA A 72 53.55 4.31 94.17
CA ALA A 72 54.36 4.65 93.01
C ALA A 72 54.86 3.40 92.26
N LEU A 73 55.25 2.34 92.98
CA LEU A 73 55.62 1.05 92.40
C LEU A 73 54.43 0.35 91.72
N HIS A 74 53.21 0.47 92.27
CA HIS A 74 52.00 -0.01 91.61
C HIS A 74 51.69 0.78 90.32
N GLN A 75 51.76 2.11 90.35
CA GLN A 75 51.59 2.95 89.16
C GLN A 75 52.65 2.65 88.07
N ALA A 76 53.91 2.44 88.46
CA ALA A 76 54.98 2.07 87.53
C ALA A 76 54.71 0.72 86.84
N ARG A 77 54.24 -0.30 87.59
CA ARG A 77 53.83 -1.59 87.03
C ARG A 77 52.63 -1.46 86.08
N GLU A 78 51.65 -0.62 86.43
CA GLU A 78 50.47 -0.36 85.60
C GLU A 78 50.84 0.32 84.27
N LEU A 79 51.75 1.31 84.32
CA LEU A 79 52.30 1.97 83.13
C LEU A 79 53.13 1.00 82.27
N GLN A 80 53.93 0.12 82.88
CA GLN A 80 54.66 -0.92 82.16
C GLN A 80 53.71 -1.91 81.46
N GLY A 81 52.62 -2.32 82.14
CA GLY A 81 51.56 -3.13 81.54
C GLY A 81 50.93 -2.43 80.34
N LYS A 82 50.54 -1.16 80.49
CA LYS A 82 50.00 -0.31 79.41
C LYS A 82 50.98 -0.13 78.24
N GLN A 83 52.29 -0.10 78.49
CA GLN A 83 53.32 0.00 77.46
C GLN A 83 53.43 -1.28 76.61
N GLU A 84 53.41 -2.46 77.25
CA GLU A 84 53.39 -3.74 76.53
C GLU A 84 52.05 -3.97 75.81
N ASP A 85 50.93 -3.57 76.40
CA ASP A 85 49.61 -3.51 75.74
C ASP A 85 49.63 -2.67 74.47
N PHE A 86 50.21 -1.47 74.53
CA PHE A 86 50.35 -0.56 73.38
C PHE A 86 51.26 -1.16 72.29
N LYS A 87 52.36 -1.80 72.69
CA LYS A 87 53.30 -2.50 71.81
C LYS A 87 52.66 -3.69 71.10
N HIS A 88 51.85 -4.48 71.81
CA HIS A 88 51.04 -5.55 71.20
C HIS A 88 50.01 -5.01 70.19
N ARG A 89 49.28 -3.93 70.55
CA ARG A 89 48.33 -3.27 69.64
C ARG A 89 49.02 -2.67 68.42
N SER A 90 50.20 -2.08 68.59
CA SER A 90 51.02 -1.56 67.48
C SER A 90 51.44 -2.66 66.51
N ALA A 91 51.97 -3.79 67.01
CA ALA A 91 52.32 -4.94 66.18
C ALA A 91 51.10 -5.58 65.47
N GLN A 92 49.94 -5.60 66.13
CA GLN A 92 48.67 -6.04 65.52
C GLN A 92 48.24 -5.11 64.38
N LEU A 93 48.31 -3.80 64.59
CA LEU A 93 48.00 -2.80 63.56
C LEU A 93 48.98 -2.90 62.38
N GLU A 94 50.27 -3.06 62.62
CA GLU A 94 51.28 -3.28 61.58
C GLU A 94 50.97 -4.54 60.74
N GLN A 95 50.54 -5.63 61.39
CA GLN A 95 50.10 -6.84 60.68
C GLN A 95 48.81 -6.62 59.88
N GLN A 96 47.89 -5.76 60.33
CA GLN A 96 46.69 -5.39 59.57
C GLN A 96 47.04 -4.51 58.37
N THR A 97 47.93 -3.52 58.51
CA THR A 97 48.43 -2.70 57.40
C THR A 97 49.07 -3.57 56.32
N LYS A 98 49.97 -4.49 56.69
CA LYS A 98 50.62 -5.41 55.74
C LYS A 98 49.62 -6.31 55.00
N LYS A 99 48.52 -6.71 55.64
CA LYS A 99 47.42 -7.45 54.97
C LYS A 99 46.63 -6.56 54.01
N LEU A 100 46.40 -5.29 54.35
CA LEU A 100 45.73 -4.33 53.48
C LEU A 100 46.59 -3.98 52.25
N GLU A 101 47.90 -3.79 52.42
CA GLU A 101 48.87 -3.59 51.33
C GLU A 101 48.87 -4.77 50.35
N GLN A 102 48.92 -6.02 50.87
CA GLN A 102 48.84 -7.23 50.06
C GLN A 102 47.52 -7.35 49.30
N LEU A 103 46.40 -6.97 49.91
CA LEU A 103 45.08 -6.97 49.25
C LEU A 103 44.98 -5.86 48.19
N ALA A 104 45.54 -4.67 48.43
CA ALA A 104 45.58 -3.58 47.47
C ALA A 104 46.41 -3.96 46.23
N ALA A 105 47.64 -4.45 46.43
CA ALA A 105 48.51 -4.89 45.33
C ALA A 105 47.88 -6.05 44.53
N LYS A 106 47.18 -6.98 45.20
CA LYS A 106 46.44 -8.06 44.51
C LYS A 106 45.25 -7.52 43.71
N LEU A 107 44.51 -6.55 44.25
CA LEU A 107 43.39 -5.91 43.57
C LEU A 107 43.86 -5.13 42.34
N GLU A 108 44.98 -4.42 42.43
CA GLU A 108 45.60 -3.65 41.35
C GLU A 108 46.12 -4.55 40.22
N ALA A 109 46.77 -5.67 40.56
CA ALA A 109 47.19 -6.67 39.57
C ALA A 109 45.99 -7.31 38.85
N ASP A 110 44.92 -7.63 39.59
CA ASP A 110 43.70 -8.24 39.04
C ASP A 110 42.83 -7.24 38.25
N SER A 111 42.79 -5.96 38.63
CA SER A 111 42.15 -4.90 37.83
C SER A 111 42.94 -4.62 36.55
N SER A 112 44.27 -4.54 36.62
CA SER A 112 45.14 -4.35 35.45
C SER A 112 45.02 -5.51 34.46
N THR A 113 45.01 -6.75 34.96
CA THR A 113 44.82 -7.95 34.14
C THR A 113 43.46 -7.96 33.45
N ARG A 114 42.38 -7.63 34.18
CA ARG A 114 41.02 -7.53 33.61
C ARG A 114 40.90 -6.38 32.60
N TYR A 115 41.53 -5.24 32.85
CA TYR A 115 41.55 -4.11 31.92
C TYR A 115 42.24 -4.49 30.60
N LEU A 116 43.44 -5.07 30.65
CA LEU A 116 44.18 -5.53 29.46
C LEU A 116 43.41 -6.62 28.69
N TRP A 117 42.79 -7.56 29.38
CA TRP A 117 41.93 -8.57 28.75
C TRP A 117 40.71 -7.93 28.06
N MET A 118 40.05 -6.98 28.72
CA MET A 118 38.88 -6.29 28.20
C MET A 118 39.22 -5.39 27.01
N GLN A 119 40.33 -4.63 27.06
CA GLN A 119 40.85 -3.85 25.94
C GLN A 119 41.11 -4.76 24.73
N LYS A 120 41.88 -5.84 24.91
CA LYS A 120 42.19 -6.79 23.83
C LYS A 120 40.93 -7.49 23.27
N SER A 121 39.93 -7.71 24.11
CA SER A 121 38.61 -8.22 23.69
C SER A 121 37.87 -7.22 22.82
N PHE A 122 37.86 -5.93 23.18
CA PHE A 122 37.27 -4.87 22.37
C PHE A 122 38.02 -4.66 21.04
N GLU A 123 39.35 -4.60 21.03
CA GLU A 123 40.16 -4.56 19.81
C GLU A 123 39.85 -5.75 18.88
N THR A 124 39.71 -6.96 19.46
CA THR A 124 39.34 -8.17 18.73
C THR A 124 37.89 -8.15 18.22
N GLN A 125 36.98 -7.42 18.88
CA GLN A 125 35.61 -7.22 18.41
C GLN A 125 35.54 -6.16 17.30
N ASP A 126 36.25 -5.05 17.44
CA ASP A 126 36.29 -3.96 16.48
C ASP A 126 36.79 -4.43 15.11
N VAL A 127 37.92 -5.16 15.08
CA VAL A 127 38.44 -5.79 13.85
C VAL A 127 37.41 -6.74 13.20
N LYS A 128 36.61 -7.46 14.00
CA LYS A 128 35.55 -8.36 13.49
C LYS A 128 34.30 -7.62 13.02
N VAL A 129 33.98 -6.45 13.59
CA VAL A 129 32.89 -5.58 13.14
C VAL A 129 33.31 -4.90 11.83
N SER A 130 34.51 -4.35 11.78
CA SER A 130 35.11 -3.75 10.58
C SER A 130 35.15 -4.74 9.40
N ALA A 131 35.68 -5.95 9.60
CA ALA A 131 35.70 -6.99 8.56
C ALA A 131 34.29 -7.37 8.04
N ARG A 132 33.27 -7.34 8.91
CA ARG A 132 31.86 -7.59 8.53
C ARG A 132 31.22 -6.41 7.80
N LEU A 133 31.60 -5.17 8.12
CA LEU A 133 31.17 -3.99 7.38
C LEU A 133 31.76 -3.99 5.97
N ASP A 134 33.03 -4.37 5.83
CA ASP A 134 33.69 -4.60 4.54
C ASP A 134 33.00 -5.69 3.69
N GLU A 135 32.66 -6.82 4.31
CA GLU A 135 31.94 -7.93 3.67
C GLU A 135 30.53 -7.51 3.24
N LEU A 136 29.79 -6.81 4.10
CA LEU A 136 28.46 -6.26 3.81
C LEU A 136 28.51 -5.20 2.69
N SER A 137 29.52 -4.34 2.68
CA SER A 137 29.74 -3.33 1.64
C SER A 137 30.01 -3.98 0.27
N LYS A 138 30.86 -5.00 0.23
CA LYS A 138 31.10 -5.81 -0.98
C LYS A 138 29.84 -6.53 -1.46
N ALA A 139 29.06 -7.12 -0.55
CA ALA A 139 27.79 -7.76 -0.88
C ALA A 139 26.76 -6.74 -1.43
N MET A 140 26.72 -5.53 -0.88
CA MET A 140 25.82 -4.45 -1.35
C MET A 140 26.18 -3.97 -2.76
N GLU A 141 27.47 -3.78 -3.08
CA GLU A 141 27.90 -3.42 -4.45
C GLU A 141 27.71 -4.57 -5.46
N THR A 142 27.81 -5.84 -5.04
CA THR A 142 27.44 -6.99 -5.90
C THR A 142 25.93 -7.00 -6.17
N LEU A 143 25.09 -6.92 -5.14
CA LEU A 143 23.63 -6.89 -5.27
C LEU A 143 23.16 -5.72 -6.15
N LYS A 144 23.76 -4.54 -5.99
CA LYS A 144 23.52 -3.36 -6.82
C LYS A 144 23.80 -3.61 -8.31
N LYS A 145 24.89 -4.32 -8.65
CA LYS A 145 25.19 -4.73 -10.03
C LYS A 145 24.17 -5.75 -10.54
N GLU A 146 23.86 -6.78 -9.76
CA GLU A 146 22.85 -7.78 -10.14
C GLU A 146 21.48 -7.16 -10.40
N VAL A 147 21.05 -6.20 -9.57
CA VAL A 147 19.80 -5.44 -9.77
C VAL A 147 19.85 -4.60 -11.05
N ILE A 148 20.96 -3.91 -11.34
CA ILE A 148 21.13 -3.15 -12.59
C ILE A 148 21.06 -4.10 -13.80
N ASP A 149 21.79 -5.22 -13.78
CA ASP A 149 21.80 -6.20 -14.87
C ASP A 149 20.42 -6.83 -15.09
N VAL A 150 19.67 -7.10 -14.02
CA VAL A 150 18.30 -7.64 -14.11
C VAL A 150 17.32 -6.60 -14.66
N VAL A 151 17.38 -5.35 -14.18
CA VAL A 151 16.55 -4.25 -14.68
C VAL A 151 16.84 -3.98 -16.16
N GLN A 152 18.11 -3.93 -16.55
CA GLN A 152 18.50 -3.75 -17.96
C GLN A 152 17.98 -4.88 -18.84
N ARG A 153 18.24 -6.15 -18.48
CA ARG A 153 17.72 -7.32 -19.23
C ARG A 153 16.19 -7.34 -19.31
N THR A 154 15.50 -6.90 -18.24
CA THR A 154 14.03 -6.82 -18.21
C THR A 154 13.52 -5.72 -19.14
N ASN A 155 14.16 -4.56 -19.15
CA ASN A 155 13.81 -3.43 -20.02
C ASN A 155 14.09 -3.75 -21.50
N GLU A 156 15.27 -4.30 -21.83
CA GLU A 156 15.59 -4.75 -23.19
C GLU A 156 14.62 -5.85 -23.67
N GLY A 157 14.28 -6.80 -22.80
CA GLY A 157 13.31 -7.84 -23.09
C GLY A 157 11.87 -7.31 -23.22
N LEU A 158 11.53 -6.21 -22.54
CA LEU A 158 10.24 -5.54 -22.67
C LEU A 158 10.17 -4.74 -23.97
N ALA A 159 11.20 -3.95 -24.28
CA ALA A 159 11.32 -3.19 -25.54
C ALA A 159 11.09 -4.12 -26.74
N LYS A 160 11.89 -5.19 -26.86
CA LYS A 160 11.76 -6.19 -27.95
C LYS A 160 10.36 -6.80 -28.07
N ARG A 161 9.60 -6.95 -26.96
CA ARG A 161 8.20 -7.42 -27.00
C ARG A 161 7.22 -6.33 -27.41
N VAL A 162 7.49 -5.07 -27.07
CA VAL A 162 6.72 -3.91 -27.54
C VAL A 162 6.96 -3.72 -29.04
N ASP A 163 8.21 -3.73 -29.49
CA ASP A 163 8.61 -3.55 -30.89
C ASP A 163 7.92 -4.59 -31.80
N VAL A 164 8.06 -5.89 -31.50
CA VAL A 164 7.40 -6.98 -32.24
C VAL A 164 5.87 -6.85 -32.24
N LYS A 165 5.27 -6.33 -31.16
CA LYS A 165 3.82 -6.11 -31.09
C LYS A 165 3.39 -4.87 -31.88
N MET A 166 4.20 -3.82 -31.92
CA MET A 166 3.97 -2.63 -32.75
C MET A 166 4.09 -2.96 -34.24
N GLU A 167 5.11 -3.72 -34.64
CA GLU A 167 5.25 -4.25 -36.01
C GLU A 167 4.03 -5.11 -36.40
N GLY A 168 3.58 -5.98 -35.50
CA GLY A 168 2.36 -6.78 -35.67
C GLY A 168 1.12 -5.92 -35.94
N HIS A 169 0.82 -4.97 -35.04
CA HIS A 169 -0.32 -4.07 -35.19
C HIS A 169 -0.20 -3.14 -36.41
N GLN A 170 1.01 -2.71 -36.78
CA GLN A 170 1.24 -1.89 -37.98
C GLN A 170 0.99 -2.69 -39.26
N LYS A 171 1.31 -4.00 -39.27
CA LYS A 171 0.93 -4.91 -40.36
C LYS A 171 -0.58 -5.15 -40.40
N GLU A 172 -1.22 -5.43 -39.26
CA GLU A 172 -2.68 -5.58 -39.18
C GLU A 172 -3.39 -4.33 -39.72
N LEU A 173 -2.94 -3.14 -39.33
CA LEU A 173 -3.48 -1.85 -39.79
C LEU A 173 -3.33 -1.68 -41.31
N ALA A 174 -2.17 -2.06 -41.88
CA ALA A 174 -1.97 -2.04 -43.34
C ALA A 174 -2.89 -3.03 -44.08
N GLU A 175 -3.12 -4.23 -43.52
CA GLU A 175 -4.11 -5.16 -44.08
C GLU A 175 -5.55 -4.62 -43.98
N HIS A 176 -5.90 -3.95 -42.88
CA HIS A 176 -7.20 -3.30 -42.72
C HIS A 176 -7.40 -2.13 -43.70
N GLN A 177 -6.36 -1.32 -43.92
CA GLN A 177 -6.37 -0.25 -44.92
C GLN A 177 -6.63 -0.80 -46.34
N ASN A 178 -5.92 -1.86 -46.75
CA ASN A 178 -6.13 -2.53 -48.03
C ASN A 178 -7.57 -3.11 -48.15
N LYS A 179 -8.09 -3.71 -47.07
CA LYS A 179 -9.48 -4.19 -47.01
C LYS A 179 -10.49 -3.04 -47.18
N ILE A 180 -10.25 -1.87 -46.58
CA ILE A 180 -11.07 -0.66 -46.74
C ILE A 180 -11.01 -0.13 -48.18
N GLU A 181 -9.84 -0.08 -48.80
CA GLU A 181 -9.67 0.33 -50.20
C GLU A 181 -10.42 -0.61 -51.17
N GLN A 182 -10.35 -1.93 -50.96
CA GLN A 182 -11.14 -2.90 -51.74
C GLN A 182 -12.65 -2.74 -51.54
N ILE A 183 -13.11 -2.41 -50.33
CA ILE A 183 -14.54 -2.12 -50.06
C ILE A 183 -14.95 -0.83 -50.77
N SER A 184 -14.13 0.22 -50.72
CA SER A 184 -14.36 1.49 -51.42
C SER A 184 -14.44 1.30 -52.94
N LEU A 185 -13.55 0.49 -53.52
CA LEU A 185 -13.58 0.13 -54.94
C LEU A 185 -14.87 -0.62 -55.32
N LYS A 186 -15.28 -1.61 -54.51
CA LYS A 186 -16.54 -2.35 -54.72
C LYS A 186 -17.77 -1.46 -54.57
N PHE A 187 -17.77 -0.53 -53.62
CA PHE A 187 -18.85 0.45 -53.44
C PHE A 187 -18.93 1.41 -54.63
N THR A 188 -17.79 1.83 -55.18
CA THR A 188 -17.72 2.65 -56.41
C THR A 188 -18.30 1.90 -57.61
N GLN A 189 -17.91 0.63 -57.81
CA GLN A 189 -18.47 -0.24 -58.86
C GLN A 189 -19.98 -0.46 -58.69
N PHE A 190 -20.45 -0.66 -57.46
CA PHE A 190 -21.87 -0.82 -57.14
C PHE A 190 -22.68 0.46 -57.44
N ASN A 191 -22.16 1.64 -57.08
CA ASN A 191 -22.80 2.91 -57.41
C ASN A 191 -22.84 3.16 -58.93
N GLN A 192 -21.78 2.80 -59.66
CA GLN A 192 -21.79 2.84 -61.13
C GLN A 192 -22.84 1.91 -61.73
N ALA A 193 -23.00 0.69 -61.18
CA ALA A 193 -24.05 -0.24 -61.59
C ALA A 193 -25.46 0.27 -61.27
N LEU A 194 -25.67 0.95 -60.12
CA LEU A 194 -26.94 1.60 -59.79
C LEU A 194 -27.27 2.75 -60.75
N THR A 195 -26.28 3.54 -61.17
CA THR A 195 -26.47 4.59 -62.19
C THR A 195 -26.87 3.98 -63.53
N GLY A 196 -26.16 2.96 -64.02
CA GLY A 196 -26.51 2.27 -65.26
C GLY A 196 -27.88 1.56 -65.20
N PHE A 197 -28.26 1.02 -64.04
CA PHE A 197 -29.61 0.47 -63.82
C PHE A 197 -30.69 1.56 -63.83
N ARG A 198 -30.42 2.74 -63.25
CA ARG A 198 -31.32 3.90 -63.32
C ARG A 198 -31.47 4.41 -64.74
N GLU A 199 -30.40 4.47 -65.52
CA GLU A 199 -30.43 4.82 -66.95
C GLU A 199 -31.25 3.80 -67.74
N ALA A 200 -31.08 2.51 -67.48
CA ALA A 200 -31.87 1.44 -68.11
C ALA A 200 -33.37 1.51 -67.73
N LEU A 201 -33.71 1.85 -66.48
CA LEU A 201 -35.11 2.08 -66.07
C LEU A 201 -35.72 3.31 -66.75
N THR A 202 -34.96 4.40 -66.90
CA THR A 202 -35.41 5.58 -67.67
C THR A 202 -35.67 5.20 -69.13
N GLY A 203 -34.73 4.55 -69.80
CA GLY A 203 -34.90 4.10 -71.18
C GLY A 203 -36.01 3.05 -71.38
N LEU A 204 -36.35 2.27 -70.35
CA LEU A 204 -37.51 1.38 -70.36
C LEU A 204 -38.82 2.17 -70.24
N ASN A 205 -38.90 3.13 -69.31
CA ASN A 205 -40.03 4.06 -69.16
C ASN A 205 -40.29 4.86 -70.44
N ASP A 206 -39.23 5.31 -71.12
CA ASP A 206 -39.35 6.10 -72.34
C ASP A 206 -39.88 5.24 -73.50
N ARG A 207 -39.36 4.01 -73.66
CA ARG A 207 -39.90 3.02 -74.63
C ARG A 207 -41.33 2.58 -74.33
N VAL A 208 -41.71 2.53 -73.04
CA VAL A 208 -43.10 2.35 -72.60
C VAL A 208 -43.96 3.52 -73.06
N GLY A 209 -43.50 4.76 -72.89
CA GLY A 209 -44.20 5.96 -73.36
C GLY A 209 -44.32 6.05 -74.88
N GLU A 210 -43.31 5.58 -75.62
CA GLU A 210 -43.38 5.39 -77.07
C GLU A 210 -44.42 4.33 -77.44
N HIS A 211 -44.43 3.17 -76.77
CA HIS A 211 -45.40 2.11 -77.09
C HIS A 211 -46.83 2.52 -76.76
N GLU A 212 -47.07 3.20 -75.64
CA GLU A 212 -48.40 3.74 -75.29
C GLU A 212 -48.89 4.77 -76.34
N GLN A 213 -47.98 5.58 -76.91
CA GLN A 213 -48.31 6.49 -78.03
C GLN A 213 -48.58 5.72 -79.33
N VAL A 214 -47.80 4.70 -79.65
CA VAL A 214 -48.02 3.83 -80.83
C VAL A 214 -49.37 3.11 -80.71
N THR A 215 -49.72 2.57 -79.54
CA THR A 215 -51.03 1.94 -79.28
C THR A 215 -52.16 2.96 -79.44
N LYS A 216 -52.06 4.16 -78.86
CA LYS A 216 -53.07 5.23 -79.05
C LYS A 216 -53.26 5.63 -80.52
N HIS A 217 -52.16 5.75 -81.27
CA HIS A 217 -52.19 6.04 -82.71
C HIS A 217 -52.76 4.87 -83.54
N LEU A 218 -52.47 3.63 -83.17
CA LEU A 218 -53.03 2.45 -83.82
C LEU A 218 -54.54 2.33 -83.54
N THR A 219 -54.98 2.56 -82.30
CA THR A 219 -56.41 2.59 -81.94
C THR A 219 -57.17 3.68 -82.68
N SER A 220 -56.64 4.91 -82.75
CA SER A 220 -57.31 5.99 -83.50
C SER A 220 -57.34 5.73 -85.01
N LYS A 221 -56.29 5.08 -85.55
CA LYS A 221 -56.31 4.62 -86.95
C LYS A 221 -57.35 3.52 -87.19
N ILE A 222 -57.47 2.53 -86.29
CA ILE A 222 -58.47 1.47 -86.38
C ILE A 222 -59.89 2.05 -86.32
N ASP A 223 -60.16 3.06 -85.49
CA ASP A 223 -61.46 3.77 -85.49
C ASP A 223 -61.74 4.45 -86.84
N VAL A 224 -60.76 5.13 -87.43
CA VAL A 224 -60.88 5.77 -88.76
C VAL A 224 -61.10 4.73 -89.87
N ASP A 225 -60.32 3.65 -89.92
CA ASP A 225 -60.41 2.63 -90.95
C ASP A 225 -61.70 1.77 -90.79
N SER A 226 -62.14 1.52 -89.55
CA SER A 226 -63.44 0.89 -89.23
C SER A 226 -64.61 1.78 -89.67
N LYS A 227 -64.55 3.08 -89.40
CA LYS A 227 -65.56 4.04 -89.84
C LYS A 227 -65.61 4.20 -91.36
N ALA A 228 -64.44 4.20 -92.02
CA ALA A 228 -64.34 4.23 -93.47
C ALA A 228 -64.95 2.96 -94.11
N THR A 229 -64.61 1.78 -93.59
CA THR A 229 -65.18 0.51 -94.06
C THR A 229 -66.69 0.39 -93.78
N ALA A 230 -67.18 0.92 -92.66
CA ALA A 230 -68.62 1.04 -92.41
C ALA A 230 -69.33 1.93 -93.46
N THR A 231 -68.78 3.12 -93.76
CA THR A 231 -69.36 3.97 -94.82
C THR A 231 -69.28 3.32 -96.21
N HIS A 232 -68.21 2.57 -96.51
CA HIS A 232 -68.11 1.84 -97.76
C HIS A 232 -69.13 0.69 -97.85
N ALA A 233 -69.41 0.00 -96.74
CA ALA A 233 -70.46 -1.01 -96.68
C ALA A 233 -71.86 -0.41 -96.88
N GLU A 234 -72.14 0.79 -96.34
CA GLU A 234 -73.38 1.52 -96.65
C GLU A 234 -73.50 1.87 -98.15
N ASP A 235 -72.44 2.39 -98.76
CA ASP A 235 -72.46 2.77 -100.18
C ASP A 235 -72.51 1.55 -101.12
N VAL A 236 -71.86 0.44 -100.77
CA VAL A 236 -72.03 -0.84 -101.45
C VAL A 236 -73.48 -1.33 -101.33
N ASN A 237 -74.11 -1.23 -100.15
CA ASN A 237 -75.51 -1.59 -99.96
C ASN A 237 -76.46 -0.69 -100.78
N ARG A 238 -76.22 0.64 -100.80
CA ARG A 238 -76.94 1.58 -101.70
C ARG A 238 -76.77 1.19 -103.17
N SER A 239 -75.55 0.84 -103.58
CA SER A 239 -75.23 0.40 -104.93
C SER A 239 -75.99 -0.88 -105.31
N VAL A 240 -75.94 -1.92 -104.47
CA VAL A 240 -76.71 -3.16 -104.65
C VAL A 240 -78.21 -2.87 -104.78
N VAL A 241 -78.79 -2.07 -103.88
CA VAL A 241 -80.21 -1.69 -103.95
C VAL A 241 -80.55 -0.91 -105.24
N SER A 242 -79.63 -0.08 -105.74
CA SER A 242 -79.80 0.62 -107.01
C SER A 242 -79.73 -0.34 -108.22
N ILE A 243 -78.84 -1.34 -108.17
CA ILE A 243 -78.73 -2.40 -109.17
C ILE A 243 -79.98 -3.28 -109.16
N THR A 244 -80.53 -3.64 -107.99
CA THR A 244 -81.81 -4.37 -107.88
C THR A 244 -82.96 -3.60 -108.53
N ARG A 245 -83.07 -2.28 -108.29
CA ARG A 245 -84.09 -1.44 -108.94
C ARG A 245 -83.87 -1.29 -110.45
N ALA A 246 -82.61 -1.21 -110.90
CA ALA A 246 -82.28 -1.18 -112.32
C ALA A 246 -82.65 -2.51 -113.01
N LEU A 247 -82.38 -3.65 -112.38
CA LEU A 247 -82.79 -4.98 -112.84
C LEU A 247 -84.31 -5.13 -112.88
N GLU A 248 -85.04 -4.62 -111.87
CA GLU A 248 -86.50 -4.61 -111.87
C GLU A 248 -87.08 -3.75 -113.01
N ALA A 249 -86.48 -2.59 -113.28
CA ALA A 249 -86.85 -1.72 -114.40
C ALA A 249 -86.53 -2.35 -115.77
N VAL A 250 -85.40 -3.05 -115.90
CA VAL A 250 -85.08 -3.85 -117.10
C VAL A 250 -86.06 -5.01 -117.25
N GLY A 251 -86.42 -5.71 -116.18
CA GLY A 251 -87.43 -6.78 -116.20
C GLY A 251 -88.79 -6.31 -116.72
N LYS A 252 -89.27 -5.17 -116.22
CA LYS A 252 -90.51 -4.50 -116.71
C LYS A 252 -90.41 -4.09 -118.19
N LYS A 253 -89.21 -3.72 -118.66
CA LYS A 253 -88.96 -3.34 -120.06
C LYS A 253 -88.77 -4.54 -120.99
N VAL A 254 -88.39 -5.70 -120.46
CA VAL A 254 -88.33 -6.98 -121.18
C VAL A 254 -89.73 -7.59 -121.30
N THR A 255 -90.55 -7.58 -120.25
CA THR A 255 -91.96 -8.03 -120.34
C THR A 255 -92.74 -7.19 -121.35
N ALA A 256 -92.71 -5.86 -121.25
CA ALA A 256 -93.35 -4.98 -122.25
C ALA A 256 -92.86 -5.21 -123.70
N ARG A 257 -91.63 -5.70 -123.89
CA ARG A 257 -91.12 -6.09 -125.22
C ARG A 257 -91.52 -7.51 -125.65
N LEU A 258 -91.78 -8.42 -124.72
CA LEU A 258 -92.35 -9.73 -125.02
C LEU A 258 -93.82 -9.57 -125.44
N ASP A 259 -94.59 -8.74 -124.71
CA ASP A 259 -95.96 -8.38 -125.11
C ASP A 259 -96.00 -7.76 -126.52
N GLU A 260 -95.07 -6.86 -126.84
CA GLU A 260 -94.92 -6.28 -128.19
C GLU A 260 -94.40 -7.28 -129.23
N GLN A 261 -93.62 -8.30 -128.84
CA GLN A 261 -93.17 -9.36 -129.75
C GLN A 261 -94.27 -10.39 -130.04
N ASP A 262 -95.10 -10.78 -129.08
CA ASP A 262 -96.25 -11.67 -129.32
C ASP A 262 -97.28 -11.00 -130.25
N GLY A 263 -97.60 -9.71 -130.02
CA GLY A 263 -98.42 -8.92 -130.94
C GLY A 263 -97.82 -8.80 -132.36
N ARG A 264 -96.48 -8.90 -132.49
CA ARG A 264 -95.79 -8.96 -133.78
C ARG A 264 -95.73 -10.38 -134.37
N ILE A 265 -95.77 -11.43 -133.56
CA ILE A 265 -95.85 -12.83 -134.03
C ILE A 265 -97.23 -13.09 -134.66
N ASP A 266 -98.30 -12.60 -134.04
CA ASP A 266 -99.65 -12.63 -134.62
C ASP A 266 -99.74 -11.86 -135.96
N GLY A 267 -99.02 -10.74 -136.06
CA GLY A 267 -98.84 -10.00 -137.32
C GLY A 267 -98.01 -10.76 -138.37
N LEU A 268 -96.93 -11.43 -137.95
CA LEU A 268 -96.03 -12.17 -138.83
C LEU A 268 -96.63 -13.50 -139.32
N ALA A 269 -97.55 -14.11 -138.57
CA ALA A 269 -98.34 -15.26 -139.03
C ALA A 269 -99.15 -14.95 -140.30
N LYS A 270 -99.53 -13.68 -140.53
CA LYS A 270 -100.17 -13.19 -141.76
C LYS A 270 -99.19 -12.70 -142.84
N ALA A 271 -97.90 -12.59 -142.53
CA ALA A 271 -96.87 -12.06 -143.44
C ALA A 271 -95.96 -13.15 -144.03
N LEU A 272 -96.03 -14.39 -143.54
CA LEU A 272 -95.15 -15.50 -143.95
C LEU A 272 -95.53 -16.16 -145.29
N GLU A 273 -96.19 -15.41 -146.18
CA GLU A 273 -96.49 -15.84 -147.58
C GLU A 273 -95.50 -15.22 -148.60
N GLN A 274 -94.58 -14.33 -148.16
CA GLN A 274 -93.44 -13.86 -148.94
C GLN A 274 -92.16 -13.96 -148.08
N VAL A 275 -91.19 -14.85 -148.34
CA VAL A 275 -90.26 -14.90 -149.49
C VAL A 275 -89.34 -13.66 -149.50
N SER A 276 -88.01 -13.73 -149.31
CA SER A 276 -87.10 -14.88 -149.17
C SER A 276 -85.79 -14.54 -148.44
N ASN A 277 -84.98 -15.58 -148.18
CA ASN A 277 -83.52 -15.64 -147.96
C ASN A 277 -82.70 -14.48 -148.58
N LYS A 278 -81.51 -14.07 -148.08
CA LYS A 278 -80.24 -14.85 -147.86
C LYS A 278 -79.11 -13.84 -147.43
N PRO A 279 -77.80 -14.18 -147.38
CA PRO A 279 -77.00 -15.14 -146.58
C PRO A 279 -76.20 -14.45 -145.42
N ALA A 280 -75.23 -15.14 -144.80
CA ALA A 280 -74.36 -14.63 -143.72
C ALA A 280 -72.85 -15.00 -143.89
N SER A 281 -72.01 -14.62 -142.89
CA SER A 281 -70.56 -14.93 -142.69
C SER A 281 -69.54 -14.04 -143.43
N PRO A 282 -68.26 -13.91 -142.96
CA PRO A 282 -67.57 -14.65 -141.88
C PRO A 282 -66.80 -13.81 -140.80
N GLN A 283 -66.09 -14.55 -139.93
CA GLN A 283 -65.11 -14.27 -138.85
C GLN A 283 -63.93 -13.31 -139.17
N PRO A 284 -63.03 -12.88 -138.21
CA PRO A 284 -62.56 -13.58 -136.98
C PRO A 284 -62.45 -12.74 -135.67
N ALA A 285 -61.75 -13.26 -134.64
CA ALA A 285 -61.81 -12.82 -133.23
C ALA A 285 -60.44 -12.61 -132.53
N HIS A 286 -60.44 -11.92 -131.38
CA HIS A 286 -59.29 -11.68 -130.48
C HIS A 286 -59.64 -11.85 -128.97
N LYS A 287 -58.60 -11.97 -128.12
CA LYS A 287 -58.59 -12.06 -126.63
C LYS A 287 -58.66 -10.64 -125.97
N PRO A 288 -58.63 -10.41 -124.62
CA PRO A 288 -58.48 -11.30 -123.45
C PRO A 288 -59.46 -11.04 -122.25
N ALA A 289 -59.18 -11.59 -121.05
CA ALA A 289 -59.83 -11.30 -119.75
C ALA A 289 -58.81 -11.44 -118.57
N HIS A 290 -58.70 -10.49 -117.63
CA HIS A 290 -59.29 -10.38 -116.26
C HIS A 290 -58.86 -11.50 -115.24
N HIS A 291 -58.40 -11.25 -113.99
CA HIS A 291 -58.78 -10.32 -112.86
C HIS A 291 -60.08 -10.75 -112.14
N SER A 292 -60.25 -10.81 -110.79
CA SER A 292 -59.41 -10.52 -109.59
C SER A 292 -59.55 -11.68 -108.54
N ALA A 293 -59.62 -11.63 -107.18
CA ALA A 293 -59.68 -10.61 -106.10
C ALA A 293 -59.25 -11.20 -104.69
N PRO A 294 -59.08 -10.40 -103.59
CA PRO A 294 -58.44 -10.83 -102.32
C PRO A 294 -59.20 -10.52 -100.99
N GLY A 295 -58.56 -10.75 -99.82
CA GLY A 295 -58.95 -10.30 -98.45
C GLY A 295 -58.15 -11.04 -97.33
N VAL A 296 -58.18 -10.76 -96.00
CA VAL A 296 -58.34 -9.58 -95.08
C VAL A 296 -57.65 -9.94 -93.72
N ASN A 297 -57.31 -8.98 -92.84
CA ASN A 297 -56.62 -9.16 -91.52
C ASN A 297 -57.63 -9.49 -90.34
N GLU A 298 -57.35 -9.52 -89.00
CA GLU A 298 -56.39 -8.80 -88.12
C GLU A 298 -56.10 -9.51 -86.71
N PRO A 299 -55.86 -8.89 -85.50
CA PRO A 299 -54.64 -9.16 -84.68
C PRO A 299 -54.85 -9.61 -83.20
N THR A 300 -53.78 -9.62 -82.37
CA THR A 300 -53.75 -9.48 -80.87
C THR A 300 -52.34 -9.07 -80.37
N VAL A 301 -52.21 -8.45 -79.18
CA VAL A 301 -51.02 -7.68 -78.69
C VAL A 301 -50.78 -7.83 -77.16
N GLU A 302 -49.50 -7.80 -76.72
CA GLU A 302 -48.93 -7.56 -75.35
C GLU A 302 -49.49 -8.33 -74.11
N GLY A 303 -48.86 -8.40 -72.94
CA GLY A 303 -47.82 -7.57 -72.28
C GLY A 303 -48.45 -6.72 -71.15
N GLY A 304 -47.71 -6.40 -70.08
CA GLY A 304 -48.28 -5.74 -68.88
C GLY A 304 -47.25 -4.95 -68.07
N GLU A 305 -47.70 -3.92 -67.33
CA GLU A 305 -46.80 -2.83 -66.90
C GLU A 305 -47.35 -1.96 -65.73
N THR A 306 -46.55 -0.96 -65.32
CA THR A 306 -46.83 0.26 -64.52
C THR A 306 -46.44 0.34 -63.03
N ALA A 307 -45.89 1.51 -62.67
CA ALA A 307 -45.65 2.07 -61.33
C ALA A 307 -45.75 3.62 -61.40
N LYS A 308 -45.96 4.36 -60.29
CA LYS A 308 -46.08 5.85 -60.37
C LYS A 308 -45.88 6.67 -59.07
N LEU A 309 -44.93 7.62 -59.10
CA LEU A 309 -44.87 8.99 -58.46
C LEU A 309 -45.08 9.16 -56.91
N SER A 310 -44.69 10.26 -56.22
CA SER A 310 -44.01 11.55 -56.55
C SER A 310 -43.22 12.17 -55.35
N ALA A 311 -42.69 13.41 -55.51
CA ALA A 311 -41.94 14.28 -54.56
C ALA A 311 -42.71 14.74 -53.28
N GLY A 312 -42.21 15.47 -52.25
CA GLY A 312 -40.97 16.26 -51.91
C GLY A 312 -41.38 17.57 -51.15
N PRO A 313 -40.52 18.54 -50.70
CA PRO A 313 -39.06 18.61 -50.44
C PRO A 313 -38.65 19.35 -49.09
N GLU A 314 -37.40 19.85 -48.98
CA GLU A 314 -36.80 20.84 -48.00
C GLU A 314 -36.61 20.42 -46.50
N THR A 315 -35.43 20.43 -45.84
CA THR A 315 -34.32 21.42 -45.55
C THR A 315 -34.67 22.50 -44.51
N THR A 316 -33.92 22.81 -43.44
CA THR A 316 -32.49 22.63 -43.03
C THR A 316 -32.43 22.15 -41.54
N GLY A 317 -31.34 22.07 -40.74
CA GLY A 317 -29.88 22.27 -40.86
C GLY A 317 -29.24 22.74 -39.53
N GLY A 318 -28.04 22.26 -39.14
CA GLY A 318 -27.33 22.64 -37.89
C GLY A 318 -26.10 21.76 -37.59
N SER A 319 -25.11 22.23 -36.80
CA SER A 319 -23.77 21.61 -36.73
C SER A 319 -23.05 21.68 -35.36
N THR A 320 -22.43 20.55 -34.98
CA THR A 320 -21.17 20.36 -34.20
C THR A 320 -20.99 20.99 -32.80
N THR A 321 -20.53 20.18 -31.82
CA THR A 321 -19.34 20.40 -30.90
C THR A 321 -19.25 19.27 -29.84
N ILE A 322 -18.05 19.01 -29.27
CA ILE A 322 -17.73 17.84 -28.43
C ILE A 322 -16.91 18.21 -27.16
N SER A 323 -17.49 18.00 -25.95
CA SER A 323 -16.82 17.66 -24.65
C SER A 323 -15.76 18.65 -24.06
N PRO A 324 -15.14 18.45 -22.86
CA PRO A 324 -15.31 17.40 -21.83
C PRO A 324 -15.65 17.98 -20.41
N PRO A 325 -15.15 17.56 -19.21
CA PRO A 325 -15.97 17.52 -17.99
C PRO A 325 -15.59 18.51 -16.85
N GLN A 326 -16.38 18.57 -15.77
CA GLN A 326 -16.10 19.40 -14.59
C GLN A 326 -16.06 18.60 -13.27
N GLU A 327 -15.22 19.09 -12.34
CA GLU A 327 -14.77 18.49 -11.09
C GLU A 327 -15.66 18.85 -9.86
N ALA A 328 -15.50 18.10 -8.75
CA ALA A 328 -16.35 18.21 -7.56
C ALA A 328 -15.83 19.21 -6.50
N PRO A 329 -16.71 20.01 -5.85
CA PRO A 329 -16.34 20.84 -4.71
C PRO A 329 -16.63 20.17 -3.35
N LYS A 330 -15.65 20.17 -2.45
CA LYS A 330 -15.86 20.02 -0.99
C LYS A 330 -16.01 21.41 -0.37
N PHE A 331 -16.92 21.58 0.59
CA PHE A 331 -16.80 22.60 1.64
C PHE A 331 -17.40 22.08 2.97
N GLU A 332 -16.90 22.62 4.07
CA GLU A 332 -17.16 22.23 5.47
C GLU A 332 -18.07 23.26 6.16
N PRO A 333 -18.29 23.21 7.50
CA PRO A 333 -18.81 22.11 8.32
C PRO A 333 -20.10 22.50 9.05
N VAL A 334 -20.81 21.53 9.66
CA VAL A 334 -21.89 21.80 10.63
C VAL A 334 -21.57 21.12 11.97
N GLN A 335 -21.55 21.88 13.06
CA GLN A 335 -21.28 21.35 14.40
C GLN A 335 -22.54 20.73 15.03
N ALA A 336 -22.44 19.49 15.51
CA ALA A 336 -23.37 18.88 16.45
C ALA A 336 -22.68 17.78 17.26
N SER A 337 -22.75 17.85 18.59
CA SER A 337 -22.05 17.01 19.58
C SER A 337 -20.51 17.10 19.56
N ALA A 338 -19.89 17.08 20.74
CA ALA A 338 -18.50 17.47 20.95
C ALA A 338 -17.61 16.29 21.39
N ASP A 339 -17.43 15.33 20.49
CA ASP A 339 -16.30 14.41 20.51
C ASP A 339 -15.41 14.70 19.29
N PRO A 340 -14.07 14.62 19.41
CA PRO A 340 -13.19 14.80 18.26
C PRO A 340 -13.44 13.66 17.24
N PRO A 341 -13.37 13.95 15.93
CA PRO A 341 -13.87 13.02 14.90
C PRO A 341 -13.09 11.69 14.84
N ASP A 342 -11.86 11.69 15.34
CA ASP A 342 -11.03 10.51 15.52
C ASP A 342 -11.63 9.52 16.55
N ARG A 343 -12.16 9.99 17.69
CA ARG A 343 -12.83 9.12 18.68
C ARG A 343 -13.99 8.35 18.05
N GLY A 344 -14.90 9.04 17.38
CA GLY A 344 -16.07 8.42 16.73
C GLY A 344 -15.71 7.45 15.59
N ARG A 345 -14.57 7.68 14.91
CA ARG A 345 -13.99 6.74 13.93
C ARG A 345 -13.39 5.52 14.61
N TYR A 346 -12.54 5.74 15.62
CA TYR A 346 -11.85 4.70 16.38
C TYR A 346 -12.82 3.75 17.10
N GLU A 347 -13.87 4.28 17.75
CA GLU A 347 -14.85 3.47 18.47
C GLU A 347 -15.67 2.56 17.54
N ARG A 348 -16.00 3.05 16.33
CA ARG A 348 -16.68 2.24 15.30
C ARG A 348 -15.81 1.07 14.83
N VAL A 349 -14.52 1.31 14.60
CA VAL A 349 -13.55 0.26 14.20
C VAL A 349 -13.29 -0.72 15.35
N LEU A 350 -13.24 -0.24 16.59
CA LEU A 350 -13.15 -1.08 17.78
C LEU A 350 -14.42 -1.91 18.00
N GLY A 351 -15.58 -1.46 17.51
CA GLY A 351 -16.79 -2.26 17.33
C GLY A 351 -16.53 -3.51 16.49
N LEU A 352 -16.08 -3.34 15.24
CA LEU A 352 -15.77 -4.46 14.32
C LEU A 352 -14.83 -5.50 14.96
N PHE A 353 -13.83 -5.05 15.72
CA PHE A 353 -12.92 -5.96 16.44
C PHE A 353 -13.63 -6.77 17.54
N ARG A 354 -14.55 -6.15 18.29
CA ARG A 354 -15.37 -6.81 19.33
C ARG A 354 -16.39 -7.77 18.72
N ASP A 355 -16.95 -7.42 17.57
CA ASP A 355 -17.90 -8.22 16.81
C ASP A 355 -17.23 -9.42 16.11
N GLY A 356 -15.89 -9.49 16.13
CA GLY A 356 -15.08 -10.59 15.59
C GLY A 356 -14.65 -10.41 14.14
N ASP A 357 -15.04 -9.31 13.47
CA ASP A 357 -14.53 -8.96 12.14
C ASP A 357 -13.11 -8.38 12.24
N LEU A 358 -12.14 -9.29 12.38
CA LEU A 358 -10.71 -8.96 12.38
C LEU A 358 -10.22 -8.42 11.01
N GLU A 359 -11.00 -8.53 9.94
CA GLU A 359 -10.64 -8.02 8.61
C GLU A 359 -11.08 -6.56 8.45
N GLY A 360 -12.35 -6.25 8.73
CA GLY A 360 -12.86 -4.89 8.82
C GLY A 360 -12.16 -4.08 9.92
N ALA A 361 -11.86 -4.70 11.07
CA ALA A 361 -11.02 -4.08 12.10
C ALA A 361 -9.62 -3.76 11.59
N ARG A 362 -8.94 -4.70 10.90
CA ARG A 362 -7.62 -4.46 10.30
C ARG A 362 -7.64 -3.28 9.32
N GLN A 363 -8.61 -3.26 8.41
CA GLN A 363 -8.72 -2.22 7.38
C GLN A 363 -9.10 -0.87 8.01
N GLY A 364 -10.02 -0.87 8.97
CA GLY A 364 -10.43 0.32 9.71
C GLY A 364 -9.32 0.91 10.59
N PHE A 365 -8.50 0.08 11.25
CA PHE A 365 -7.38 0.59 12.07
C PHE A 365 -6.19 1.03 11.22
N ALA A 366 -5.99 0.45 10.03
CA ALA A 366 -5.05 1.00 9.05
C ALA A 366 -5.51 2.39 8.57
N GLY A 367 -6.73 2.48 8.03
CA GLY A 367 -7.30 3.75 7.57
C GLY A 367 -7.39 4.82 8.66
N PHE A 368 -7.66 4.44 9.92
CA PHE A 368 -7.61 5.37 11.05
C PHE A 368 -6.22 5.99 11.27
N LEU A 369 -5.15 5.22 11.09
CA LEU A 369 -3.78 5.72 11.25
C LEU A 369 -3.34 6.59 10.06
N ASP A 370 -3.88 6.33 8.88
CA ASP A 370 -3.65 7.15 7.69
C ASP A 370 -4.46 8.46 7.74
N GLU A 371 -5.70 8.41 8.27
CA GLU A 371 -6.59 9.57 8.48
C GLU A 371 -6.17 10.44 9.67
N TYR A 372 -5.71 9.83 10.78
CA TYR A 372 -5.45 10.49 12.07
C TYR A 372 -4.09 10.11 12.71
N PRO A 373 -2.95 10.24 12.01
CA PRO A 373 -1.63 9.77 12.49
C PRO A 373 -1.18 10.43 13.82
N ASN A 374 -1.63 11.67 14.06
CA ASN A 374 -1.31 12.47 15.25
C ASN A 374 -2.36 12.36 16.38
N SER A 375 -3.34 11.46 16.26
CA SER A 375 -4.36 11.26 17.31
C SER A 375 -3.75 10.70 18.59
N THR A 376 -4.26 11.11 19.75
CA THR A 376 -3.94 10.49 21.05
C THR A 376 -4.39 9.02 21.12
N LEU A 377 -5.29 8.60 20.23
CA LEU A 377 -5.74 7.21 20.06
C LEU A 377 -4.90 6.42 19.04
N ALA A 378 -4.02 7.06 18.27
CA ALA A 378 -3.17 6.38 17.29
C ALA A 378 -2.30 5.24 17.87
N PRO A 379 -1.66 5.37 19.07
CA PRO A 379 -0.95 4.25 19.69
C PRO A 379 -1.88 3.05 20.01
N ASN A 380 -3.14 3.34 20.38
CA ASN A 380 -4.14 2.31 20.66
C ASN A 380 -4.63 1.64 19.36
N ALA A 381 -4.91 2.41 18.31
CA ALA A 381 -5.26 1.89 16.99
C ALA A 381 -4.14 1.02 16.41
N ARG A 382 -2.87 1.45 16.56
CA ARG A 382 -1.69 0.69 16.13
C ARG A 382 -1.56 -0.65 16.88
N PHE A 383 -1.87 -0.66 18.19
CA PHE A 383 -1.96 -1.90 18.96
C PHE A 383 -3.10 -2.82 18.50
N TRP A 384 -4.32 -2.30 18.29
CA TRP A 384 -5.46 -3.12 17.87
C TRP A 384 -5.34 -3.63 16.43
N LEU A 385 -4.63 -2.92 15.55
CA LEU A 385 -4.18 -3.43 14.27
C LEU A 385 -3.27 -4.67 14.45
N GLY A 386 -2.34 -4.63 15.41
CA GLY A 386 -1.53 -5.78 15.80
C GLY A 386 -2.34 -6.95 16.37
N GLU A 387 -3.32 -6.68 17.23
CA GLU A 387 -4.24 -7.70 17.75
C GLU A 387 -5.10 -8.33 16.64
N SER A 388 -5.49 -7.53 15.64
CA SER A 388 -6.25 -8.00 14.46
C SER A 388 -5.40 -8.99 13.65
N TYR A 389 -4.14 -8.65 13.35
CA TYR A 389 -3.19 -9.58 12.74
C TYR A 389 -2.96 -10.83 13.59
N PHE A 390 -2.82 -10.69 14.92
CA PHE A 390 -2.61 -11.80 15.84
C PHE A 390 -3.79 -12.78 15.84
N GLY A 391 -5.03 -12.26 15.89
CA GLY A 391 -6.25 -13.06 15.82
C GLY A 391 -6.40 -13.81 14.49
N LYS A 392 -6.00 -13.20 13.37
CA LYS A 392 -5.93 -13.87 12.05
C LYS A 392 -4.71 -14.80 11.89
N LYS A 393 -3.90 -14.99 12.94
CA LYS A 393 -2.66 -15.79 12.95
C LYS A 393 -1.55 -15.27 12.02
N GLU A 394 -1.64 -14.02 11.56
CA GLU A 394 -0.62 -13.31 10.79
C GLU A 394 0.50 -12.80 11.73
N PHE A 395 1.08 -13.69 12.54
CA PHE A 395 1.90 -13.35 13.71
C PHE A 395 3.10 -12.46 13.41
N GLN A 396 3.72 -12.58 12.23
CA GLN A 396 4.82 -11.69 11.84
C GLN A 396 4.33 -10.25 11.66
N ARG A 397 3.21 -10.03 10.95
CA ARG A 397 2.62 -8.69 10.77
C ARG A 397 2.07 -8.13 12.08
N ALA A 398 1.67 -8.99 13.02
CA ALA A 398 1.34 -8.59 14.39
C ALA A 398 2.58 -8.04 15.12
N ILE A 399 3.73 -8.73 15.03
CA ILE A 399 5.01 -8.24 15.58
C ILE A 399 5.39 -6.90 14.97
N ASP A 400 5.34 -6.78 13.63
CA ASP A 400 5.67 -5.55 12.91
C ASP A 400 4.72 -4.38 13.30
N ALA A 401 3.46 -4.69 13.62
CA ALA A 401 2.48 -3.71 14.11
C ALA A 401 2.73 -3.31 15.58
N TYR A 402 3.11 -4.25 16.46
CA TYR A 402 3.47 -3.94 17.85
C TYR A 402 4.78 -3.15 17.96
N ASP A 403 5.77 -3.44 17.12
CA ASP A 403 7.05 -2.71 17.12
C ASP A 403 6.89 -1.26 16.70
N LYS A 404 5.96 -0.99 15.78
CA LYS A 404 5.52 0.38 15.47
C LYS A 404 4.91 1.10 16.68
N VAL A 405 4.30 0.42 17.66
CA VAL A 405 3.83 1.08 18.90
C VAL A 405 5.02 1.52 19.76
N GLU A 406 6.07 0.70 19.88
CA GLU A 406 7.29 1.07 20.62
C GLU A 406 8.12 2.15 19.91
N ILE A 407 8.24 2.06 18.58
CA ILE A 407 9.06 2.97 17.76
C ILE A 407 8.36 4.32 17.52
N ASP A 408 7.11 4.31 17.05
CA ASP A 408 6.39 5.53 16.65
C ASP A 408 5.81 6.27 17.87
N TYR A 409 5.53 5.56 18.99
CA TYR A 409 4.85 6.11 20.17
C TYR A 409 5.48 5.69 21.54
N PRO A 410 6.80 5.86 21.75
CA PRO A 410 7.53 5.30 22.90
C PRO A 410 7.05 5.76 24.29
N GLY A 411 6.38 6.92 24.38
CA GLY A 411 5.79 7.45 25.61
C GLY A 411 4.38 6.94 25.92
N SER A 412 3.79 6.08 25.09
CA SER A 412 2.41 5.62 25.29
C SER A 412 2.29 4.54 26.37
N GLU A 413 1.24 4.63 27.19
CA GLU A 413 0.82 3.56 28.11
C GLU A 413 0.57 2.21 27.41
N LYS A 414 0.46 2.20 26.06
CA LYS A 414 0.26 0.99 25.27
C LYS A 414 1.54 0.23 24.93
N VAL A 415 2.72 0.83 25.06
CA VAL A 415 4.01 0.19 24.75
C VAL A 415 4.27 -1.09 25.55
N PRO A 416 4.05 -1.15 26.90
CA PRO A 416 4.24 -2.38 27.67
C PRO A 416 3.33 -3.53 27.19
N ALA A 417 2.10 -3.20 26.79
CA ALA A 417 1.14 -4.17 26.25
C ALA A 417 1.53 -4.64 24.84
N ALA A 418 2.04 -3.75 23.99
CA ALA A 418 2.54 -4.10 22.66
C ALA A 418 3.74 -5.06 22.73
N ILE A 419 4.75 -4.75 23.54
CA ILE A 419 5.93 -5.61 23.74
C ILE A 419 5.53 -6.97 24.34
N LEU A 420 4.58 -6.98 25.30
CA LEU A 420 4.01 -8.22 25.84
C LEU A 420 3.35 -9.07 24.73
N LYS A 421 2.53 -8.47 23.86
CA LYS A 421 1.86 -9.17 22.76
C LYS A 421 2.82 -9.60 21.64
N LYS A 422 3.88 -8.85 21.37
CA LYS A 422 5.03 -9.28 20.54
C LYS A 422 5.68 -10.54 21.12
N GLY A 423 5.88 -10.60 22.44
CA GLY A 423 6.34 -11.82 23.12
C GLY A 423 5.42 -13.04 22.88
N TYR A 424 4.11 -12.85 22.98
CA TYR A 424 3.12 -13.89 22.66
C TYR A 424 3.12 -14.29 21.16
N ALA A 425 3.31 -13.35 20.24
CA ALA A 425 3.40 -13.63 18.81
C ALA A 425 4.65 -14.45 18.47
N TYR A 426 5.80 -14.18 19.10
CA TYR A 426 6.97 -15.05 18.98
C TYR A 426 6.74 -16.46 19.54
N LEU A 427 5.99 -16.62 20.63
CA LEU A 427 5.60 -17.96 21.10
C LEU A 427 4.72 -18.71 20.11
N ALA A 428 3.78 -18.03 19.44
CA ALA A 428 2.97 -18.64 18.39
C ALA A 428 3.81 -19.06 17.17
N LEU A 429 4.85 -18.30 16.85
CA LEU A 429 5.90 -18.66 15.87
C LEU A 429 6.93 -19.69 16.40
N LYS A 430 6.73 -20.25 17.60
CA LYS A 430 7.62 -21.18 18.33
C LYS A 430 9.01 -20.62 18.68
N ASP A 431 9.27 -19.33 18.46
CA ASP A 431 10.54 -18.68 18.79
C ASP A 431 10.62 -18.33 20.29
N LYS A 432 10.88 -19.35 21.10
CA LYS A 432 11.10 -19.21 22.55
C LYS A 432 12.22 -18.18 22.88
N ARG A 433 13.20 -17.96 22.00
CA ARG A 433 14.32 -17.03 22.26
C ARG A 433 13.87 -15.57 22.15
N ARG A 434 13.28 -15.17 21.02
CA ARG A 434 12.77 -13.79 20.83
C ARG A 434 11.58 -13.50 21.74
N ALA A 435 10.73 -14.49 22.03
CA ALA A 435 9.69 -14.36 23.05
C ALA A 435 10.26 -14.04 24.45
N SER A 436 11.27 -14.81 24.90
CA SER A 436 11.94 -14.56 26.19
C SER A 436 12.62 -13.19 26.24
N SER A 437 13.15 -12.71 25.12
CA SER A 437 13.73 -11.36 25.04
C SER A 437 12.66 -10.28 25.23
N ALA A 438 11.53 -10.37 24.51
CA ALA A 438 10.43 -9.41 24.62
C ALA A 438 9.79 -9.41 26.01
N PHE A 439 9.54 -10.58 26.61
CA PHE A 439 9.03 -10.62 28.00
C PHE A 439 10.03 -10.04 29.00
N LYS A 440 11.34 -10.28 28.84
CA LYS A 440 12.37 -9.69 29.71
C LYS A 440 12.42 -8.16 29.57
N GLN A 441 12.22 -7.64 28.36
CA GLN A 441 12.14 -6.21 28.07
C GLN A 441 10.98 -5.55 28.85
N VAL A 442 9.77 -6.14 28.86
CA VAL A 442 8.65 -5.63 29.68
C VAL A 442 9.00 -5.61 31.18
N VAL A 443 9.54 -6.71 31.71
CA VAL A 443 9.92 -6.82 33.14
C VAL A 443 11.03 -5.83 33.52
N THR A 444 11.95 -5.53 32.61
CA THR A 444 13.12 -4.67 32.88
C THR A 444 12.78 -3.18 32.73
N LEU A 445 12.02 -2.80 31.70
CA LEU A 445 11.71 -1.40 31.39
C LEU A 445 10.44 -0.90 32.10
N TYR A 446 9.46 -1.78 32.33
CA TYR A 446 8.15 -1.43 32.87
C TYR A 446 7.75 -2.22 34.13
N PRO A 447 8.63 -2.41 35.13
CA PRO A 447 8.46 -3.36 36.25
C PRO A 447 7.24 -3.12 37.15
N LYS A 448 6.60 -1.95 37.06
CA LYS A 448 5.39 -1.59 37.85
C LYS A 448 4.07 -1.87 37.12
N THR A 449 4.10 -2.39 35.89
CA THR A 449 2.90 -2.64 35.08
C THR A 449 2.32 -4.04 35.31
N VAL A 450 1.01 -4.19 35.05
CA VAL A 450 0.35 -5.51 35.08
C VAL A 450 0.95 -6.43 33.99
N GLU A 451 1.43 -5.83 32.91
CA GLU A 451 2.09 -6.46 31.77
C GLU A 451 3.44 -7.08 32.17
N ALA A 452 4.20 -6.44 33.07
CA ALA A 452 5.41 -7.01 33.63
C ALA A 452 5.15 -8.25 34.49
N GLY A 453 4.05 -8.28 35.26
CA GLY A 453 3.61 -9.49 35.97
C GLY A 453 3.37 -10.65 34.99
N LYS A 454 2.48 -10.43 34.01
CA LYS A 454 2.15 -11.41 32.95
C LYS A 454 3.39 -11.87 32.17
N ALA A 455 4.36 -10.98 31.94
CA ALA A 455 5.63 -11.31 31.28
C ALA A 455 6.55 -12.16 32.17
N SER A 456 6.61 -11.86 33.47
CA SER A 456 7.37 -12.64 34.45
C SER A 456 6.86 -14.08 34.55
N ASP A 457 5.53 -14.26 34.62
CA ASP A 457 4.89 -15.59 34.69
C ASP A 457 5.22 -16.43 33.44
N LYS A 458 5.23 -15.80 32.25
CA LYS A 458 5.62 -16.46 31.00
C LYS A 458 7.12 -16.76 30.94
N LEU A 459 7.98 -15.91 31.52
CA LEU A 459 9.41 -16.19 31.65
C LEU A 459 9.72 -17.35 32.60
N ALA A 460 8.92 -17.56 33.65
CA ALA A 460 9.03 -18.74 34.51
C ALA A 460 8.69 -20.02 33.72
N GLN A 461 7.50 -20.05 33.11
CA GLN A 461 7.02 -21.18 32.30
C GLN A 461 7.97 -21.55 31.14
N LEU A 462 8.67 -20.57 30.55
CA LEU A 462 9.65 -20.81 29.49
C LEU A 462 11.00 -21.38 29.97
N LYS A 463 11.31 -21.29 31.27
CA LYS A 463 12.50 -21.90 31.88
C LYS A 463 12.24 -23.34 32.32
N GLU A 464 11.02 -23.65 32.76
CA GLU A 464 10.62 -24.99 33.22
C GLU A 464 10.47 -26.00 32.08
N VAL A 465 10.16 -25.52 30.87
CA VAL A 465 10.04 -26.35 29.64
C VAL A 465 11.35 -26.32 28.85
N ARG A 466 12.47 -26.64 29.51
CA ARG A 466 13.84 -26.66 28.96
C ARG A 466 14.71 -27.74 29.59
#